data_AF-A0A172T9V7-F1
#
_entry.id   AF-A0A172T9V7-F1
#
_cell.length_a   1.000
_cell.length_b   1.000
_cell.length_c   1.000
_cell.angle_alpha   90.00
_cell.angle_beta   90.00
_cell.angle_gamma   90.00
#
_symmetry.space_group_name_H-M   'P 1'
#
loop_
_entity.id
_entity.type
_entity.pdbx_description
1 polymer ?
#
loop_
_entity_poly.entity_id
_entity_poly.type
_entity_poly.pdbx_seq_one_letter_code
_entity_poly.pdbx_strand_id
1 'polypeptide(L)'
;MHLLRRDYQFEYRDFLGVDQQAKADVWVSTGGERAVVVLHNISHTGQQARAALSSLNYSWLPYLLRPDTQLEVLVLRPADDGGAKARAWVLPLSA
;
A
#
# COMPACT_ATOMS: atom_id res chain seq x y z
N MET A 1 4.09 6.30 -15.48
CA MET A 1 4.35 5.74 -14.14
C MET A 1 5.57 4.83 -14.23
N HIS A 2 6.48 4.90 -13.27
CA HIS A 2 7.63 4.01 -13.13
C HIS A 2 7.56 3.29 -11.79
N LEU A 3 7.98 2.03 -11.76
CA LEU A 3 8.04 1.22 -10.54
C LEU A 3 9.28 1.61 -9.75
N LEU A 4 9.09 2.25 -8.60
CA LEU A 4 10.17 2.67 -7.72
C LEU A 4 10.59 1.54 -6.78
N ARG A 5 9.61 0.82 -6.22
CA ARG A 5 9.84 -0.35 -5.36
C ARG A 5 8.84 -1.44 -5.69
N ARG A 6 9.35 -2.67 -5.71
CA ARG A 6 8.58 -3.88 -6.00
C ARG A 6 8.65 -4.83 -4.83
N ASP A 7 7.53 -5.47 -4.50
CA ASP A 7 7.41 -6.55 -3.52
C ASP A 7 8.10 -6.22 -2.18
N TYR A 8 8.05 -4.96 -1.76
CA TYR A 8 8.72 -4.52 -0.55
C TYR A 8 8.01 -5.11 0.68
N GLN A 9 8.72 -5.98 1.40
CA GLN A 9 8.21 -6.62 2.61
C GLN A 9 8.33 -5.70 3.81
N PHE A 10 7.25 -5.55 4.56
CA PHE A 10 7.25 -4.74 5.78
C PHE A 10 6.33 -5.33 6.84
N GLU A 11 6.60 -4.93 8.08
CA GLU A 11 5.78 -5.26 9.23
C GLU A 11 4.88 -4.09 9.58
N TYR A 12 3.68 -4.40 10.03
CA TYR A 12 2.78 -3.42 10.61
C TYR A 12 2.02 -4.04 11.77
N ARG A 13 1.70 -3.23 12.77
CA ARG A 13 0.87 -3.65 13.88
C ARG A 13 -0.59 -3.39 13.55
N ASP A 14 -1.42 -4.41 13.67
CA ASP A 14 -2.85 -4.27 13.46
C ASP A 14 -3.58 -3.63 14.65
N PHE A 15 -4.89 -3.44 14.51
CA PHE A 15 -5.72 -2.82 15.54
C PHE A 15 -5.90 -3.68 16.80
N LEU A 16 -5.56 -4.97 16.75
CA LEU A 16 -5.54 -5.88 17.90
C LEU A 16 -4.16 -5.89 18.58
N GLY A 17 -3.19 -5.13 18.07
CA GLY A 17 -1.83 -5.10 18.58
C GLY A 17 -0.97 -6.27 18.09
N VAL A 18 -1.43 -7.02 17.08
CA VAL A 18 -0.70 -8.16 16.52
C VAL A 18 0.18 -7.67 15.36
N ASP A 19 1.43 -8.13 15.35
CA ASP A 19 2.35 -7.84 14.26
C ASP A 19 2.00 -8.69 13.04
N GLN A 20 1.84 -8.04 11.90
CA GLN A 20 1.43 -8.62 10.62
C GLN A 20 2.51 -8.32 9.57
N GLN A 21 2.61 -9.19 8.57
CA GLN A 21 3.48 -8.98 7.42
C GLN A 21 2.67 -8.61 6.18
N ALA A 22 3.17 -7.65 5.42
CA ALA A 22 2.57 -7.21 4.17
C ALA A 22 3.63 -6.97 3.10
N LYS A 23 3.18 -6.76 1.87
CA LYS A 23 4.04 -6.28 0.78
C LYS A 23 3.49 -5.02 0.15
N ALA A 24 4.38 -4.18 -0.37
CA ALA A 24 4.03 -2.99 -1.10
C ALA A 24 4.78 -2.88 -2.43
N ASP A 25 4.06 -2.49 -3.48
CA ASP A 25 4.67 -1.89 -4.66
C ASP A 25 4.47 -0.37 -4.61
N VAL A 26 5.46 0.38 -5.06
CA VAL A 26 5.40 1.84 -5.14
C VAL A 26 5.66 2.26 -6.57
N TRP A 27 4.65 2.89 -7.18
CA TRP A 27 4.72 3.46 -8.51
C TRP A 27 4.71 4.98 -8.39
N VAL A 28 5.52 5.66 -9.19
CA VAL A 28 5.62 7.12 -9.16
C VAL A 28 5.52 7.66 -10.59
N SER A 29 4.94 8.85 -10.76
CA SER A 29 4.94 9.57 -12.03
C SER A 29 6.35 10.03 -12.40
N THR A 30 6.59 10.36 -13.67
CA THR A 30 7.93 10.78 -14.12
C THR A 30 8.41 12.08 -13.43
N GLY A 31 7.49 12.94 -12.96
CA GLY A 31 7.79 14.17 -12.23
C GLY A 31 7.73 14.06 -10.70
N GLY A 32 7.29 12.92 -10.15
CA GLY A 32 7.09 12.73 -8.70
C GLY A 32 5.82 13.37 -8.13
N GLU A 33 4.98 13.99 -8.95
CA GLU A 33 3.74 14.65 -8.56
C GLU A 33 2.65 13.69 -8.09
N ARG A 34 2.71 12.42 -8.54
CA ARG A 34 1.75 11.37 -8.17
C ARG A 34 2.47 10.08 -7.80
N ALA A 35 1.93 9.38 -6.81
CA ALA A 35 2.36 8.04 -6.44
C ALA A 35 1.17 7.12 -6.23
N VAL A 36 1.36 5.84 -6.55
CA VAL A 36 0.42 4.77 -6.25
C VAL A 36 1.15 3.74 -5.40
N VAL A 37 0.65 3.51 -4.20
CA VAL A 37 1.10 2.41 -3.33
C VAL A 37 0.11 1.25 -3.47
N VAL A 38 0.61 0.08 -3.84
CA VAL A 38 -0.19 -1.13 -3.95
C VAL A 38 0.15 -2.05 -2.80
N LEU A 39 -0.80 -2.25 -1.89
CA LEU A 39 -0.67 -3.14 -0.74
C LEU A 39 -1.14 -4.55 -1.11
N HIS A 40 -0.33 -5.53 -0.73
CA HIS A 40 -0.60 -6.95 -0.91
C HIS A 40 -0.59 -7.67 0.45
N ASN A 41 -1.22 -8.84 0.50
CA ASN A 41 -1.32 -9.67 1.70
C ASN A 41 -1.97 -8.95 2.91
N ILE A 42 -2.83 -7.98 2.62
CA ILE A 42 -3.62 -7.28 3.63
C ILE A 42 -4.99 -7.93 3.73
N SER A 43 -5.40 -8.27 4.95
CA SER A 43 -6.78 -8.69 5.22
C SER A 43 -7.78 -7.62 4.75
N HIS A 44 -8.92 -8.04 4.18
CA HIS A 44 -9.88 -7.19 3.46
C HIS A 44 -10.63 -6.11 4.24
N THR A 45 -10.07 -5.58 5.32
CA THR A 45 -10.69 -4.51 6.10
C THR A 45 -9.98 -3.20 5.86
N GLY A 46 -10.76 -2.12 5.76
CA GLY A 46 -10.21 -0.76 5.64
C GLY A 46 -9.32 -0.38 6.82
N GLN A 47 -9.55 -0.96 7.99
CA GLN A 47 -8.75 -0.73 9.19
C GLN A 47 -7.35 -1.34 9.08
N GLN A 48 -7.24 -2.57 8.57
CA GLN A 48 -5.95 -3.25 8.35
C GLN A 48 -5.11 -2.51 7.31
N ALA A 49 -5.73 -2.11 6.19
CA ALA A 49 -5.07 -1.33 5.16
C ALA A 49 -4.57 0.04 5.65
N ARG A 50 -5.33 0.71 6.53
CA ARG A 50 -4.90 1.96 7.16
C ARG A 50 -3.73 1.76 8.12
N ALA A 51 -3.74 0.70 8.93
CA ALA A 51 -2.64 0.38 9.82
C ALA A 51 -1.35 0.10 9.03
N ALA A 52 -1.44 -0.66 7.94
CA ALA A 52 -0.33 -0.92 7.04
C ALA A 52 0.20 0.35 6.37
N LEU A 53 -0.68 1.20 5.82
CA LEU A 53 -0.28 2.49 5.26
C LEU A 53 0.37 3.39 6.31
N SER A 54 -0.15 3.42 7.54
CA SER A 54 0.43 4.19 8.64
C SER A 54 1.87 3.75 8.90
N SER A 55 2.14 2.44 8.97
CA SER A 55 3.50 1.90 9.13
C SER A 55 4.43 2.39 8.01
N LEU A 56 3.98 2.33 6.76
CA LEU A 56 4.75 2.83 5.61
C LEU A 56 4.99 4.34 5.65
N ASN A 57 4.00 5.13 6.09
CA ASN A 57 4.10 6.58 6.24
C ASN A 57 5.11 7.00 7.32
N TYR A 58 5.28 6.21 8.39
CA TYR A 58 6.25 6.53 9.45
C TYR A 58 7.64 5.97 9.20
N SER A 59 7.77 4.95 8.36
CA SER A 59 9.04 4.28 8.15
C SER A 59 9.72 4.72 6.86
N TRP A 60 9.02 4.68 5.73
CA TRP A 60 9.68 4.59 4.42
C TRP A 60 9.18 5.61 3.39
N LEU A 61 7.87 5.85 3.31
CA LEU A 61 7.30 6.73 2.28
C LEU A 61 7.85 8.16 2.29
N PRO A 62 8.11 8.81 3.45
CA PRO A 62 8.69 10.16 3.48
C PRO A 62 10.08 10.26 2.85
N TYR A 63 10.82 9.15 2.77
CA TYR A 63 12.16 9.09 2.18
C TYR A 63 12.12 8.73 0.68
N LEU A 64 10.97 8.28 0.18
CA LEU A 64 10.79 7.86 -1.21
C LEU A 64 9.96 8.86 -2.03
N LEU A 65 9.04 9.57 -1.37
CA LEU A 65 8.09 10.48 -2.01
C LEU A 65 8.37 11.91 -1.58
N ARG A 66 8.00 12.86 -2.44
CA ARG A 66 8.07 14.27 -2.07
C ARG A 66 6.89 14.61 -1.15
N PRO A 67 7.02 15.62 -0.29
CA PRO A 67 5.92 16.03 0.61
C PRO A 67 4.63 16.43 -0.12
N ASP A 68 4.75 16.93 -1.35
CA ASP A 68 3.64 17.39 -2.20
C ASP A 68 3.10 16.31 -3.15
N THR A 69 3.63 15.08 -3.09
CA THR A 69 3.17 13.97 -3.93
C THR A 69 1.71 13.61 -3.61
N GLN A 70 0.85 13.61 -4.62
CA GLN A 70 -0.51 13.09 -4.52
C GLN A 70 -0.45 11.56 -4.44
N LEU A 71 -0.84 11.00 -3.29
CA LEU A 71 -0.80 9.57 -3.04
C LEU A 71 -2.16 8.92 -3.27
N GLU A 72 -2.18 7.85 -4.05
CA GLU A 72 -3.29 6.90 -4.13
C GLU A 72 -2.84 5.55 -3.57
N VAL A 73 -3.74 4.84 -2.89
CA VAL A 73 -3.44 3.54 -2.27
C VAL A 73 -4.42 2.50 -2.78
N LEU A 74 -3.90 1.43 -3.37
CA LEU A 74 -4.65 0.28 -3.84
C LEU A 74 -4.39 -0.90 -2.91
N VAL A 75 -5.44 -1.62 -2.54
CA VAL A 75 -5.30 -2.87 -1.78
C VAL A 75 -5.70 -4.01 -2.69
N LEU A 76 -4.72 -4.85 -3.03
CA LEU A 76 -4.95 -6.02 -3.87
C LEU A 76 -5.60 -7.12 -3.06
N ARG A 77 -6.65 -7.70 -3.64
CA ARG A 77 -7.22 -8.94 -3.17
C ARG A 77 -6.40 -10.12 -3.69
N PRO A 78 -6.02 -11.08 -2.82
CA PRO A 78 -5.40 -12.32 -3.29
C PRO A 78 -6.33 -12.95 -4.33
N ALA A 79 -5.75 -13.40 -5.44
CA ALA A 79 -6.50 -14.14 -6.43
C ALA A 79 -6.95 -15.45 -5.77
N ASP A 80 -8.25 -15.73 -5.76
CA ASP A 80 -8.73 -17.05 -5.34
C ASP A 80 -8.15 -18.11 -6.31
N ASP A 81 -7.77 -19.28 -5.79
CA ASP A 81 -7.09 -20.37 -6.51
C ASP A 81 -7.81 -20.84 -7.80
N GLY A 82 -9.05 -20.41 -8.03
CA GLY A 82 -9.86 -20.69 -9.22
C GLY A 82 -9.59 -19.81 -10.45
N GLY A 83 -8.49 -19.06 -10.50
CA GLY A 83 -8.10 -18.27 -11.68
C GLY A 83 -8.90 -16.96 -11.86
N ALA A 84 -9.53 -16.47 -10.78
CA ALA A 84 -10.20 -15.18 -10.81
C ALA A 84 -9.18 -14.03 -10.95
N LYS A 85 -9.43 -13.10 -11.88
CA LYS A 85 -8.60 -11.91 -12.08
C LYS A 85 -8.43 -11.16 -10.75
N ALA A 86 -7.18 -10.86 -10.38
CA ALA A 86 -6.86 -10.07 -9.20
C ALA A 86 -7.65 -8.76 -9.21
N ARG A 87 -8.34 -8.46 -8.11
CA ARG A 87 -9.13 -7.24 -7.94
C ARG A 87 -8.42 -6.32 -6.96
N ALA A 88 -8.50 -5.03 -7.19
CA ALA A 88 -8.04 -4.02 -6.24
C ALA A 88 -9.22 -3.13 -5.85
N TRP A 89 -9.14 -2.55 -4.65
CA TRP A 89 -9.99 -1.45 -4.26
C TRP A 89 -9.12 -0.27 -3.80
N VAL A 90 -9.62 0.95 -4.01
CA VAL A 90 -8.95 2.18 -3.59
C VAL A 90 -9.19 2.38 -2.11
N LEU A 91 -8.12 2.49 -1.31
CA LEU A 91 -8.22 2.88 0.08
C LEU A 91 -8.55 4.37 0.16
N PRO A 92 -9.71 4.77 0.73
CA PRO A 92 -10.04 6.16 0.89
C PRO A 92 -9.07 6.80 1.89
N LEU A 93 -8.21 7.67 1.38
CA LEU A 93 -7.43 8.58 2.18
C LEU A 93 -8.36 9.74 2.53
N SER A 94 -8.65 9.92 3.83
CA SER A 94 -9.48 11.03 4.27
C SER A 94 -8.87 12.35 3.79
N ALA A 95 -9.70 13.23 3.24
CA ALA A 95 -9.34 14.60 2.90
C ALA A 95 -9.18 15.46 4.17
#